data_AF-A0A0S8G6Y3-F1
#
_entry.id   AF-A0A0S8G6Y3-F1
#
_cell.length_a   1.000
_cell.length_b   1.000
_cell.length_c   1.000
_cell.angle_alpha   90.00
_cell.angle_beta   90.00
_cell.angle_gamma   90.00
#
_symmetry.space_group_name_H-M   'P 1'
#
loop_
_entity.id
_entity.type
_entity.pdbx_description
1 polymer ?
#
loop_
_entity_poly.entity_id
_entity_poly.type
_entity_poly.pdbx_seq_one_letter_code
_entity_poly.pdbx_strand_id
1 'polypeptide(L)'
;MNKICSIIVLCMMLMCKSTDVFEHIRNDTYDHIIRGTYEGSAQYIRDGGAFASLIADFRHRVETNTDVLPHIVHTFFPIAEQLTFRYKFTAHDAEAQCLVLRYFARIPEHRLFAGYQIQFVFDIPTEQLIGVYTAEVPLE
;
A
#
# COMPACT_ATOMS: atom_id res chain seq x y z
N MET A 1 -39.41 -25.19 27.62
CA MET A 1 -37.94 -25.04 27.48
C MET A 1 -37.62 -25.12 26.01
N ASN A 2 -37.16 -24.03 25.38
CA ASN A 2 -36.51 -23.97 24.06
C ASN A 2 -36.41 -22.49 23.64
N LYS A 3 -35.48 -21.74 24.24
CA LYS A 3 -35.17 -20.34 23.87
C LYS A 3 -33.66 -20.04 23.82
N ILE A 4 -32.81 -21.05 23.79
CA ILE A 4 -31.35 -20.88 23.85
C ILE A 4 -30.70 -20.98 22.46
N CYS A 5 -31.41 -21.50 21.44
CA CYS A 5 -30.78 -21.78 20.13
C CYS A 5 -30.58 -20.55 19.23
N SER A 6 -31.29 -19.44 19.43
CA SER A 6 -31.26 -18.31 18.48
C SER A 6 -30.19 -17.26 18.74
N ILE A 7 -29.50 -17.27 19.89
CA ILE A 7 -28.51 -16.23 20.24
C ILE A 7 -27.12 -16.53 19.65
N ILE A 8 -26.79 -17.80 19.41
CA ILE A 8 -25.45 -18.21 18.92
C ILE A 8 -25.26 -17.84 17.43
N VAL A 9 -26.33 -17.85 16.62
CA VAL A 9 -26.26 -17.53 15.18
C VAL A 9 -26.04 -16.03 14.94
N LEU A 10 -26.49 -15.15 15.85
CA LEU A 10 -26.27 -13.70 15.73
C LEU A 10 -24.81 -13.30 16.00
N CYS A 11 -24.07 -14.08 16.78
CA CYS A 11 -22.67 -13.81 17.10
C CYS A 11 -21.70 -14.19 15.95
N MET A 12 -22.07 -15.15 15.10
CA MET A 12 -21.28 -15.51 13.90
C MET A 12 -21.40 -14.48 12.76
N MET A 13 -22.46 -13.66 12.73
CA MET A 13 -22.62 -12.63 11.68
C MET A 13 -21.89 -11.31 11.99
N LEU A 14 -21.30 -11.15 13.17
CA LEU A 14 -20.60 -9.92 13.59
C LEU A 14 -19.09 -9.91 13.27
N MET A 15 -18.54 -10.99 12.71
CA MET A 15 -17.08 -11.18 12.55
C MET A 15 -16.59 -11.19 11.08
N CYS A 16 -17.37 -10.65 10.15
CA CYS A 16 -16.89 -10.33 8.80
C CYS A 16 -16.79 -8.82 8.58
N LYS A 17 -16.14 -8.08 9.50
CA LYS A 17 -15.51 -6.83 9.08
C LYS A 17 -14.21 -7.23 8.39
N SER A 18 -14.26 -7.36 7.06
CA SER A 18 -13.09 -7.11 6.22
C SER A 18 -12.54 -5.78 6.69
N THR A 19 -11.51 -5.79 7.54
CA THR A 19 -11.02 -4.57 8.14
C THR A 19 -10.18 -3.90 7.06
N ASP A 20 -10.60 -2.71 6.65
CA ASP A 20 -9.96 -1.99 5.56
C ASP A 20 -8.51 -1.70 5.96
N VAL A 21 -7.55 -2.28 5.23
CA VAL A 21 -6.12 -2.11 5.52
C VAL A 21 -5.71 -0.64 5.47
N PHE A 22 -6.37 0.17 4.64
CA PHE A 22 -6.09 1.61 4.57
C PHE A 22 -6.57 2.34 5.83
N GLU A 23 -7.64 1.85 6.47
CA GLU A 23 -8.08 2.36 7.77
C GLU A 23 -7.08 2.03 8.88
N HIS A 24 -6.45 0.85 8.82
CA HIS A 24 -5.36 0.53 9.74
C HIS A 24 -4.15 1.44 9.56
N ILE A 25 -3.81 1.78 8.31
CA ILE A 25 -2.71 2.71 8.01
C ILE A 25 -3.04 4.11 8.54
N ARG A 26 -4.26 4.64 8.31
CA ARG A 26 -4.68 5.95 8.85
C ARG A 26 -4.57 6.05 10.36
N ASN A 27 -4.92 4.97 11.05
CA ASN A 27 -4.93 4.92 12.51
C ASN A 27 -3.58 4.49 13.10
N ASP A 28 -2.52 4.40 12.30
CA ASP A 28 -1.17 3.97 12.72
C ASP A 28 -1.17 2.59 13.41
N THR A 29 -2.07 1.69 13.00
CA THR A 29 -2.22 0.31 13.52
C THR A 29 -1.79 -0.75 12.52
N TYR A 30 -1.28 -0.35 11.35
CA TYR A 30 -0.72 -1.27 10.38
C TYR A 30 0.79 -1.43 10.61
N ASP A 31 1.19 -2.59 11.13
CA ASP A 31 2.58 -2.83 11.60
C ASP A 31 3.61 -3.01 10.46
N HIS A 32 3.17 -3.06 9.20
CA HIS A 32 4.02 -3.37 8.05
C HIS A 32 4.35 -2.15 7.18
N ILE A 33 4.51 -0.97 7.80
CA ILE A 33 5.07 0.22 7.15
C ILE A 33 6.54 0.35 7.50
N ILE A 34 7.41 0.26 6.49
CA ILE A 34 8.86 0.17 6.65
C ILE A 34 9.53 1.37 5.98
N ARG A 35 10.46 2.01 6.69
CA ARG A 35 11.36 3.01 6.08
C ARG A 35 12.42 2.29 5.24
N GLY A 36 12.45 2.57 3.94
CA GLY A 36 13.37 1.98 2.99
C GLY A 36 12.70 1.69 1.65
N THR A 37 13.30 0.77 0.90
CA THR A 37 12.77 0.28 -0.37
C THR A 37 12.58 -1.22 -0.29
N TYR A 38 11.62 -1.75 -1.03
CA TYR A 38 11.48 -3.19 -1.20
C TYR A 38 12.78 -3.79 -1.76
N GLU A 39 13.38 -4.74 -1.05
CA GLU A 39 14.69 -5.32 -1.36
C GLU A 39 14.63 -6.64 -2.14
N GLY A 40 13.44 -7.11 -2.52
CA GLY A 40 13.28 -8.34 -3.29
C GLY A 40 13.69 -8.22 -4.76
N SER A 41 13.50 -9.30 -5.51
CA SER A 41 13.96 -9.46 -6.90
C SER A 41 12.97 -8.93 -7.95
N ALA A 42 12.25 -7.85 -7.62
CA ALA A 42 11.16 -7.35 -8.43
C ALA A 42 11.62 -6.81 -9.80
N GLN A 43 10.98 -7.26 -10.87
CA GLN A 43 11.24 -6.83 -12.24
C GLN A 43 10.12 -5.95 -12.77
N TYR A 44 10.46 -4.81 -13.37
CA TYR A 44 9.48 -3.93 -14.00
C TYR A 44 8.67 -4.65 -15.07
N ILE A 45 7.35 -4.50 -15.03
CA ILE A 45 6.44 -5.06 -16.02
C ILE A 45 5.84 -3.91 -16.84
N ARG A 46 6.15 -3.88 -18.14
CA ARG A 46 5.56 -2.91 -19.06
C ARG A 46 4.07 -3.21 -19.25
N ASP A 47 3.23 -2.19 -19.08
CA ASP A 47 1.78 -2.22 -19.29
C ASP A 47 1.02 -3.32 -18.49
N GLY A 48 1.63 -3.84 -17.43
CA GLY A 48 1.01 -4.81 -16.51
C GLY A 48 0.95 -6.27 -17.01
N GLY A 49 1.08 -6.52 -18.32
CA GLY A 49 1.16 -7.87 -18.89
C GLY A 49 -0.01 -8.77 -18.47
N ALA A 50 0.30 -9.99 -18.01
CA ALA A 50 -0.70 -10.94 -17.51
C ALA A 50 -1.43 -10.45 -16.23
N PHE A 51 -0.87 -9.46 -15.53
CA PHE A 51 -1.41 -8.93 -14.28
C PHE A 51 -2.19 -7.63 -14.45
N ALA A 52 -2.48 -7.19 -15.68
CA ALA A 52 -3.07 -5.88 -15.94
C ALA A 52 -4.37 -5.62 -15.15
N SER A 53 -5.26 -6.62 -15.07
CA SER A 53 -6.50 -6.50 -14.29
C SER A 53 -6.20 -6.35 -12.80
N LEU A 54 -5.35 -7.22 -12.26
CA LEU A 54 -4.99 -7.22 -10.84
C LEU A 54 -4.30 -5.92 -10.43
N ILE A 55 -3.43 -5.39 -11.30
CA ILE A 55 -2.79 -4.09 -11.11
C ILE A 55 -3.83 -2.97 -11.10
N ALA A 56 -4.81 -3.00 -11.99
CA ALA A 56 -5.88 -2.00 -12.00
C ALA A 56 -6.68 -2.01 -10.69
N ASP A 57 -6.99 -3.19 -10.16
CA ASP A 57 -7.71 -3.35 -8.89
C ASP A 57 -6.88 -2.84 -7.70
N PHE A 58 -5.60 -3.21 -7.62
CA PHE A 58 -4.70 -2.72 -6.56
C PHE A 58 -4.48 -1.21 -6.64
N ARG A 59 -4.30 -0.69 -7.85
CA ARG A 59 -4.20 0.77 -8.05
C ARG A 59 -5.47 1.47 -7.64
N HIS A 60 -6.64 0.95 -8.02
CA HIS A 60 -7.91 1.53 -7.61
C HIS A 60 -8.03 1.59 -6.10
N ARG A 61 -7.66 0.52 -5.38
CA ARG A 61 -7.65 0.48 -3.91
C ARG A 61 -6.73 1.54 -3.29
N VAL A 62 -5.54 1.76 -3.84
CA VAL A 62 -4.62 2.80 -3.35
C VAL A 62 -5.14 4.20 -3.70
N GLU A 63 -5.61 4.39 -4.93
CA GLU A 63 -6.02 5.69 -5.49
C GLU A 63 -7.41 6.14 -5.01
N THR A 64 -8.23 5.29 -4.40
CA THR A 64 -9.42 5.72 -3.65
C THR A 64 -9.09 6.18 -2.23
N ASN A 65 -7.92 5.83 -1.71
CA ASN A 65 -7.44 6.17 -0.37
C ASN A 65 -6.22 7.11 -0.45
N THR A 66 -6.27 8.11 -1.34
CA THR A 66 -5.12 9.00 -1.59
C THR A 66 -4.61 9.77 -0.36
N ASP A 67 -5.48 9.99 0.62
CA ASP A 67 -5.17 10.63 1.90
C ASP A 67 -4.12 9.86 2.71
N VAL A 68 -4.04 8.54 2.51
CA VAL A 68 -3.09 7.66 3.20
C VAL A 68 -1.65 7.87 2.72
N LEU A 69 -1.43 8.31 1.48
CA LEU A 69 -0.08 8.38 0.92
C LEU A 69 0.79 9.44 1.62
N PRO A 70 0.35 10.70 1.79
CA PRO A 70 1.08 11.66 2.62
C PRO A 70 1.25 11.18 4.06
N HIS A 71 0.22 10.54 4.64
CA HIS A 71 0.26 10.02 6.02
C HIS A 71 1.43 9.05 6.22
N ILE A 72 1.58 8.05 5.34
CA ILE A 72 2.70 7.08 5.36
C ILE A 72 4.05 7.78 5.41
N VAL A 73 4.24 8.85 4.65
CA VAL A 73 5.53 9.55 4.60
C VAL A 73 5.74 10.42 5.84
N HIS A 74 4.70 11.09 6.33
CA HIS A 74 4.78 11.89 7.56
C HIS A 74 5.11 11.06 8.81
N THR A 75 4.80 9.76 8.82
CA THR A 75 5.20 8.84 9.90
C THR A 75 6.72 8.78 10.09
N PHE A 76 7.51 8.92 9.01
CA PHE A 76 8.97 8.76 9.06
C PHE A 76 9.77 10.03 8.77
N PHE A 77 9.16 11.00 8.08
CA PHE A 77 9.85 12.18 7.58
C PHE A 77 9.10 13.46 8.01
N PRO A 78 9.75 14.38 8.73
CA PRO A 78 9.14 15.63 9.14
C PRO A 78 9.08 16.60 7.95
N ILE A 79 7.99 16.54 7.19
CA ILE A 79 7.78 17.32 5.97
C ILE A 79 6.72 18.38 6.20
N ALA A 80 7.02 19.63 5.84
CA ALA A 80 6.06 20.75 5.91
C ALA A 80 5.25 20.95 4.61
N GLU A 81 5.71 20.34 3.52
CA GLU A 81 5.14 20.50 2.19
C GLU A 81 3.96 19.55 1.94
N GLN A 82 3.00 20.00 1.15
CA GLN A 82 1.91 19.14 0.69
C GLN A 82 2.39 18.24 -0.45
N LEU A 83 2.45 16.93 -0.20
CA LEU A 83 2.89 15.94 -1.18
C LEU A 83 1.74 15.50 -2.09
N THR A 84 1.98 15.48 -3.40
CA THR A 84 1.06 14.89 -4.39
C THR A 84 1.71 13.67 -5.02
N PHE A 85 1.25 12.49 -4.62
CA PHE A 85 1.77 11.23 -5.13
C PHE A 85 1.12 10.86 -6.47
N ARG A 86 1.94 10.33 -7.38
CA ARG A 86 1.48 9.78 -8.66
C ARG A 86 2.04 8.38 -8.84
N TYR A 87 1.19 7.49 -9.33
CA TYR A 87 1.61 6.16 -9.77
C TYR A 87 2.73 6.29 -10.83
N LYS A 88 3.76 5.45 -10.71
CA LYS A 88 4.90 5.41 -11.64
C LYS A 88 4.93 4.11 -12.43
N PHE A 89 4.96 2.99 -11.73
CA PHE A 89 5.01 1.68 -12.35
C PHE A 89 4.68 0.56 -11.34
N THR A 90 4.49 -0.64 -11.89
CA THR A 90 4.45 -1.89 -11.13
C THR A 90 5.65 -2.76 -11.51
N ALA A 91 6.20 -3.44 -10.52
CA ALA A 91 7.16 -4.52 -10.71
C ALA A 91 6.57 -5.83 -10.17
N HIS A 92 6.98 -6.96 -10.76
CA HIS A 92 6.61 -8.31 -10.30
C HIS A 92 7.83 -9.00 -9.72
N ASP A 93 7.69 -9.48 -8.49
CA ASP A 93 8.65 -10.40 -7.89
C ASP A 93 8.09 -11.82 -8.03
N ALA A 94 8.68 -12.58 -8.95
CA ALA A 94 8.22 -13.94 -9.24
C ALA A 94 8.60 -14.94 -8.14
N GLU A 95 9.66 -14.67 -7.36
CA GLU A 95 10.06 -15.54 -6.27
C GLU A 95 9.12 -15.35 -5.07
N ALA A 96 8.85 -14.09 -4.72
CA ALA A 96 7.94 -13.74 -3.63
C ALA A 96 6.45 -13.81 -4.02
N GLN A 97 6.13 -14.06 -5.30
CA GLN A 97 4.76 -14.06 -5.85
C GLN A 97 3.98 -12.77 -5.50
N CYS A 98 4.62 -11.61 -5.65
CA CYS A 98 4.02 -10.33 -5.30
C CYS A 98 4.14 -9.26 -6.39
N LEU A 99 3.24 -8.28 -6.36
CA LEU A 99 3.28 -7.08 -7.16
C LEU A 99 3.68 -5.87 -6.30
N VAL A 100 4.66 -5.12 -6.77
CA VAL A 100 5.17 -3.92 -6.11
C VAL A 100 4.72 -2.69 -6.91
N LEU A 101 3.73 -1.97 -6.39
CA LEU A 101 3.20 -0.74 -6.99
C LEU A 101 3.97 0.47 -6.44
N ARG A 102 4.64 1.23 -7.31
CA ARG A 102 5.42 2.41 -6.92
C ARG A 102 4.66 3.71 -7.19
N TYR A 103 4.57 4.53 -6.15
CA TYR A 103 4.09 5.91 -6.19
C TYR A 103 5.23 6.86 -5.86
N PHE A 104 5.17 8.07 -6.40
CA PHE A 104 6.20 9.08 -6.16
C PHE A 104 5.58 10.48 -6.07
N ALA A 105 5.97 11.23 -5.05
CA ALA A 105 5.69 12.64 -4.91
C ALA A 105 7.00 13.41 -5.10
N ARG A 106 7.00 14.33 -6.06
CA ARG A 106 8.14 15.22 -6.30
C ARG A 106 8.11 16.36 -5.29
N ILE A 107 9.27 16.72 -4.75
CA ILE A 107 9.45 17.99 -4.03
C ILE A 107 10.25 18.94 -4.93
N PRO A 108 9.65 20.04 -5.42
CA PRO A 108 10.39 21.01 -6.19
C PRO A 108 11.42 21.70 -5.29
N GLU A 109 12.56 22.09 -5.84
CA GLU A 109 13.56 22.98 -5.19
C GLU A 109 14.30 22.42 -3.96
N HIS A 110 14.04 21.18 -3.53
CA HIS A 110 14.83 20.54 -2.49
C HIS A 110 16.25 20.23 -2.98
N ARG A 111 17.26 20.58 -2.18
CA ARG A 111 18.68 20.53 -2.62
C ARG A 111 19.29 19.14 -2.69
N LEU A 112 18.71 18.16 -2.00
CA LEU A 112 19.30 16.82 -1.83
C LEU A 112 18.44 15.68 -2.37
N PHE A 113 17.13 15.91 -2.50
CA PHE A 113 16.16 14.85 -2.75
C PHE A 113 15.24 15.29 -3.89
N ALA A 114 14.95 14.36 -4.80
CA ALA A 114 13.98 14.55 -5.87
C ALA A 114 12.54 14.47 -5.35
N GLY A 115 12.32 13.75 -4.25
CA GLY A 115 10.99 13.47 -3.73
C GLY A 115 10.94 12.30 -2.77
N TYR A 116 9.73 11.86 -2.50
CA TYR A 116 9.43 10.69 -1.68
C TYR A 116 8.75 9.63 -2.52
N GLN A 117 9.07 8.38 -2.26
CA GLN A 117 8.39 7.25 -2.88
C GLN A 117 7.65 6.40 -1.85
N ILE A 118 6.62 5.73 -2.33
CA ILE A 118 5.93 4.67 -1.59
C ILE A 118 5.84 3.46 -2.51
N GLN A 119 6.13 2.28 -1.97
CA GLN A 119 5.97 1.00 -2.64
C GLN A 119 4.96 0.17 -1.85
N PHE A 120 3.81 -0.11 -2.46
CA PHE A 120 2.82 -1.04 -1.92
C PHE A 120 3.10 -2.44 -2.47
N VAL A 121 3.25 -3.41 -1.58
CA VAL A 121 3.55 -4.80 -1.93
C VAL A 121 2.30 -5.64 -1.69
N PHE A 122 1.73 -6.15 -2.78
CA PHE A 122 0.56 -7.01 -2.75
C PHE A 122 0.92 -8.44 -3.09
N ASP A 123 0.51 -9.37 -2.25
CA ASP A 123 0.60 -10.80 -2.52
C ASP A 123 -0.36 -11.18 -3.65
N ILE A 124 0.12 -11.88 -4.68
CA ILE A 124 -0.70 -12.25 -5.85
C ILE A 124 -1.75 -13.31 -5.48
N PRO A 125 -1.41 -14.43 -4.79
CA PRO A 125 -2.40 -15.46 -4.46
C PRO A 125 -3.55 -15.01 -3.57
N THR A 126 -3.27 -14.16 -2.57
CA THR A 126 -4.26 -13.73 -1.57
C THR A 126 -4.82 -12.34 -1.83
N GLU A 127 -4.23 -11.60 -2.77
CA GLU A 127 -4.57 -10.22 -3.11
C GLU A 127 -4.46 -9.23 -1.93
N GLN A 128 -3.77 -9.63 -0.87
CA GLN A 128 -3.60 -8.84 0.35
C GLN A 128 -2.41 -7.89 0.24
N LEU A 129 -2.54 -6.73 0.88
CA LEU A 129 -1.42 -5.83 1.10
C LEU A 129 -0.54 -6.41 2.21
N ILE A 130 0.69 -6.82 1.86
CA ILE A 130 1.62 -7.47 2.79
C ILE A 130 2.73 -6.55 3.28
N GLY A 131 2.90 -5.38 2.65
CA GLY A 131 3.84 -4.37 3.14
C GLY A 131 3.76 -3.05 2.39
N VAL A 132 4.20 -2.00 3.08
CA VAL A 132 4.32 -0.64 2.55
C VAL A 132 5.73 -0.14 2.86
N TYR A 133 6.47 0.25 1.83
CA TYR A 133 7.83 0.76 1.98
C TYR A 133 7.89 2.22 1.56
N THR A 134 8.58 3.07 2.32
CA THR A 134 8.69 4.50 2.02
C THR A 134 10.11 5.01 2.18
N ALA A 135 10.56 5.83 1.24
CA ALA A 135 11.93 6.34 1.19
C ALA A 135 12.03 7.73 0.56
N GLU A 136 13.04 8.48 0.99
CA GLU A 136 13.56 9.65 0.28
C GLU A 136 14.28 9.19 -0.99
N VAL A 137 14.02 9.84 -2.11
CA VAL A 137 14.71 9.58 -3.38
C VAL A 137 15.71 10.72 -3.61
N PRO A 138 17.03 10.45 -3.71
CA PRO A 138 18.04 11.48 -3.96
C PRO A 138 17.86 12.13 -5.34
N LEU A 139 18.38 13.35 -5.49
CA LEU A 139 18.60 13.92 -6.82
C LEU A 139 19.72 13.15 -7.52
N GLU A 140 19.51 12.78 -8.79
CA GLU A 140 20.54 12.22 -9.68
C GLU A 140 21.49 13.31 -10.21
#